data_AF-A0A315AXZ4-F1
#
_entry.id   AF-A0A315AXZ4-F1
#
_cell.length_a   1.000
_cell.length_b   1.000
_cell.length_c   1.000
_cell.angle_alpha   90.00
_cell.angle_beta   90.00
_cell.angle_gamma   90.00
#
_symmetry.space_group_name_H-M   'P 1'
#
loop_
_entity.id
_entity.type
_entity.pdbx_description
1 polymer ?
#
loop_
_entity_poly.entity_id
_entity_poly.type
_entity_poly.pdbx_seq_one_letter_code
_entity_poly.pdbx_strand_id
1 'polypeptide(L)'
;MTDVKKVLGNTYIEHITEHYRKASEELLHAYQRNKEAMHHHEVGAFKAALHHARLSKHHSFNAHEHLNEALEISEKMHGVDVSLGSRGDGRGGPFFQ
;
A
#
# COMPACT_ATOMS: atom_id res chain seq x y z
N MET A 1 -3.49 -19.93 -21.42
CA MET A 1 -3.94 -19.56 -20.05
C MET A 1 -2.82 -19.11 -19.12
N THR A 2 -1.56 -19.49 -19.35
CA THR A 2 -0.38 -19.06 -18.58
C THR A 2 0.00 -17.59 -18.82
N ASP A 3 -0.18 -17.09 -20.05
CA ASP A 3 0.20 -15.72 -20.42
C ASP A 3 -0.67 -14.65 -19.73
N VAL A 4 -1.98 -14.85 -19.69
CA VAL A 4 -2.93 -13.91 -19.04
C VAL A 4 -2.66 -13.78 -17.54
N LYS A 5 -2.31 -14.88 -16.86
CA LYS A 5 -1.92 -14.85 -15.44
C LYS A 5 -0.64 -14.05 -15.21
N LYS A 6 0.34 -14.18 -16.13
CA LYS A 6 1.60 -13.45 -16.06
C LYS A 6 1.41 -11.95 -16.29
N VAL A 7 0.59 -11.58 -17.27
CA VAL A 7 0.25 -10.17 -17.55
C VAL A 7 -0.48 -9.54 -16.37
N LEU A 8 -1.49 -10.22 -15.82
CA LEU A 8 -2.21 -9.75 -14.63
C LEU A 8 -1.29 -9.59 -13.42
N GLY A 9 -0.44 -10.59 -13.15
CA GLY A 9 0.55 -10.52 -12.07
C GLY A 9 1.51 -9.33 -12.20
N ASN A 10 1.99 -9.05 -13.41
CA ASN A 10 2.86 -7.91 -13.67
C ASN A 10 2.16 -6.58 -13.40
N THR A 11 0.90 -6.42 -13.85
CA THR A 11 0.12 -5.20 -13.59
C THR A 11 -0.12 -4.98 -12.09
N TYR A 12 -0.36 -6.05 -11.32
CA TYR A 12 -0.50 -5.92 -9.86
C TYR A 12 0.82 -5.52 -9.18
N ILE A 13 1.95 -6.10 -9.60
CA ILE A 13 3.26 -5.74 -9.07
C ILE A 13 3.55 -4.26 -9.34
N GLU A 14 3.27 -3.79 -10.55
CA GLU A 14 3.41 -2.37 -10.92
C GLU A 14 2.54 -1.46 -10.04
N HIS A 15 1.26 -1.82 -9.85
CA HIS A 15 0.34 -1.06 -9.00
C HIS A 15 0.79 -0.98 -7.54
N ILE A 16 1.11 -2.12 -6.92
CA ILE A 16 1.57 -2.17 -5.53
C ILE A 16 2.87 -1.37 -5.36
N THR A 17 3.81 -1.52 -6.30
CA THR A 17 5.08 -0.78 -6.30
C THR A 17 4.85 0.72 -6.37
N GLU A 18 3.90 1.17 -7.18
CA GLU A 18 3.55 2.58 -7.31
C GLU A 18 2.96 3.15 -6.00
N HIS A 19 2.10 2.40 -5.31
CA HIS A 19 1.60 2.81 -4.00
C HIS A 19 2.73 2.92 -2.96
N TYR A 20 3.67 1.98 -2.93
CA TYR A 20 4.84 2.08 -2.05
C TYR A 20 5.73 3.28 -2.38
N ARG A 21 5.93 3.59 -3.66
CA ARG A 21 6.69 4.77 -4.10
C ARG A 21 6.01 6.05 -3.60
N LYS A 22 4.70 6.21 -3.84
CA LYS A 22 3.94 7.38 -3.40
C LYS A 22 3.92 7.51 -1.87
N ALA A 23 3.71 6.41 -1.15
CA ALA A 23 3.76 6.42 0.31
C ALA A 23 5.12 6.92 0.83
N SER A 24 6.21 6.48 0.20
CA SER A 24 7.57 6.91 0.57
C SER A 24 7.79 8.40 0.32
N GLU A 25 7.28 8.94 -0.79
CA GLU A 25 7.36 10.37 -1.12
C GLU A 25 6.58 11.22 -0.10
N GLU A 26 5.36 10.81 0.23
CA GLU A 26 4.55 11.49 1.23
C GLU A 26 5.20 11.43 2.63
N LEU A 27 5.81 10.31 3.02
CA LEU A 27 6.56 10.20 4.27
C LEU A 27 7.80 11.12 4.30
N LEU A 28 8.50 11.26 3.17
CA LEU A 28 9.61 12.20 3.04
C LEU A 28 9.14 13.65 3.21
N HIS A 29 8.02 14.02 2.58
CA HIS A 29 7.42 15.34 2.78
C HIS A 29 7.03 15.55 4.24
N ALA A 30 6.36 14.58 4.88
CA ALA A 30 5.99 14.66 6.30
C ALA A 30 7.21 14.87 7.20
N TYR A 31 8.30 14.12 6.96
CA TYR A 31 9.55 14.28 7.70
C TYR A 31 10.14 15.68 7.55
N GLN A 32 10.21 16.22 6.33
CA GLN A 32 10.71 17.56 6.08
C GLN A 32 9.87 18.62 6.81
N ARG A 33 8.54 18.50 6.78
CA ARG A 33 7.64 19.40 7.52
C ARG A 33 7.82 19.29 9.03
N ASN A 34 8.05 18.09 9.56
CA ASN A 34 8.33 17.91 10.99
C ASN A 34 9.62 18.61 11.41
N LYS A 35 10.67 18.60 10.58
CA LYS A 35 11.90 19.37 10.84
C LYS A 35 11.62 20.87 10.91
N GLU A 36 10.84 21.40 9.97
CA GLU A 36 10.45 22.82 9.96
C GLU A 36 9.60 23.18 11.18
N ALA A 37 8.64 22.32 11.54
CA ALA A 37 7.79 22.50 12.70
C ALA A 37 8.62 22.55 13.99
N MET A 38 9.55 21.61 14.16
CA MET A 38 10.47 21.55 15.31
C MET A 38 11.31 22.82 15.39
N HIS A 39 11.96 23.22 14.30
CA HIS A 39 12.79 24.43 14.27
C HIS A 39 12.00 25.69 14.67
N HIS A 40 10.81 25.87 14.09
CA HIS A 40 9.94 27.00 14.44
C HIS A 40 9.47 26.94 15.90
N HIS A 41 9.22 25.75 16.43
CA HIS A 41 8.81 25.58 17.81
C HIS A 41 9.95 25.94 18.79
N GLU A 42 11.19 25.56 18.47
CA GLU A 42 12.38 25.87 19.27
C GLU A 42 12.64 27.38 19.36
N VAL A 43 12.42 28.13 18.27
CA VAL A 43 12.59 29.60 18.25
C VAL A 43 11.32 30.36 18.69
N GLY A 44 10.29 29.67 19.20
CA GLY A 44 9.05 30.28 19.72
C GLY A 44 8.05 30.75 18.66
N ALA A 45 8.25 30.42 17.38
CA ALA A 45 7.35 30.73 16.28
C ALA A 45 6.18 29.73 16.17
N PHE A 46 5.36 29.61 17.22
CA PHE A 46 4.36 28.54 17.37
C PHE A 46 3.30 28.49 16.25
N LYS A 47 2.88 29.64 15.70
CA LYS A 47 1.92 29.65 14.59
C LYS A 47 2.50 28.99 13.33
N ALA A 48 3.78 29.24 13.03
CA ALA A 48 4.47 28.59 11.94
C ALA A 48 4.65 27.09 12.23
N ALA A 49 5.09 26.74 13.45
CA ALA A 49 5.20 25.34 13.86
C ALA A 49 3.89 24.55 13.67
N LEU A 50 2.75 25.13 14.08
CA LEU A 50 1.42 24.53 13.89
C LEU A 50 1.06 24.36 12.41
N HIS A 51 1.44 25.32 11.56
CA HIS A 51 1.20 25.21 10.12
C HIS A 51 1.95 24.00 9.52
N HIS A 52 3.25 23.87 9.81
CA HIS A 52 4.05 22.74 9.33
C HIS A 52 3.58 21.40 9.92
N ALA A 53 3.18 21.37 11.20
CA ALA A 53 2.61 20.17 11.82
C ALA A 53 1.32 19.71 11.12
N ARG A 54 0.45 20.64 10.72
CA ARG A 54 -0.77 20.31 9.95
C ARG A 54 -0.45 19.75 8.56
N LEU A 55 0.54 20.33 7.87
CA LEU A 55 0.99 19.81 6.58
C LEU A 55 1.59 18.41 6.73
N SER A 56 2.44 18.20 7.73
CA SER A 56 3.01 16.89 8.05
C SER A 56 1.95 15.82 8.30
N LYS A 57 0.91 16.18 9.09
CA LYS A 57 -0.23 15.29 9.34
C LYS A 57 -0.93 14.92 8.03
N HIS A 58 -1.13 15.87 7.13
CA HIS A 58 -1.78 15.60 5.84
C HIS A 58 -0.97 14.62 4.99
N HIS A 59 0.33 14.84 4.84
CA HIS A 59 1.19 13.91 4.12
C HIS A 59 1.26 12.52 4.79
N SER A 60 1.34 12.47 6.11
CA SER A 60 1.32 11.20 6.85
C SER A 60 0.02 10.41 6.61
N PHE A 61 -1.11 11.11 6.52
CA PHE A 61 -2.39 10.49 6.15
C PHE A 61 -2.38 9.96 4.72
N ASN A 62 -1.90 10.74 3.75
CA ASN A 62 -1.82 10.28 2.36
C ASN A 62 -0.91 9.05 2.19
N ALA A 63 0.22 9.02 2.91
CA ALA A 63 1.11 7.86 2.94
C ALA A 63 0.39 6.63 3.49
N HIS A 64 -0.37 6.78 4.58
CA HIS A 64 -1.17 5.72 5.15
C HIS A 64 -2.21 5.18 4.16
N GLU A 65 -2.91 6.05 3.44
CA GLU A 65 -3.88 5.62 2.42
C GLU A 65 -3.23 4.78 1.32
N HIS A 66 -2.08 5.21 0.81
CA HIS A 66 -1.36 4.42 -0.20
C HIS A 66 -0.89 3.06 0.34
N LEU A 67 -0.46 3.00 1.60
CA LEU A 67 -0.10 1.72 2.23
C LEU A 67 -1.32 0.80 2.38
N ASN A 68 -2.48 1.34 2.76
CA ASN A 68 -3.72 0.57 2.83
C ASN A 68 -4.12 0.04 1.45
N GLU A 69 -4.07 0.86 0.40
CA GLU A 69 -4.35 0.42 -0.98
C GLU A 69 -3.39 -0.71 -1.41
N ALA A 70 -2.09 -0.58 -1.13
CA ALA A 70 -1.11 -1.62 -1.43
C ALA A 70 -1.42 -2.94 -0.70
N LEU A 71 -1.77 -2.86 0.59
CA LEU A 71 -2.12 -4.02 1.41
C LEU A 71 -3.40 -4.69 0.91
N GLU A 72 -4.46 -3.92 0.63
CA GLU A 72 -5.70 -4.44 0.10
C GLU A 72 -5.52 -5.19 -1.23
N ILE A 73 -4.69 -4.65 -2.14
CA ILE A 73 -4.39 -5.31 -3.42
C ILE A 73 -3.63 -6.62 -3.16
N SER A 74 -2.64 -6.59 -2.28
CA SER A 74 -1.85 -7.78 -1.92
C SER A 74 -2.70 -8.88 -1.28
N GLU A 75 -3.64 -8.52 -0.41
CA GLU A 75 -4.57 -9.46 0.22
C GLU A 75 -5.55 -10.07 -0.79
N LYS A 76 -6.10 -9.24 -1.68
CA LYS A 76 -6.98 -9.71 -2.77
C LYS A 76 -6.25 -10.72 -3.67
N MET A 77 -4.95 -10.51 -3.95
CA MET A 77 -4.14 -11.49 -4.69
C MET A 77 -4.01 -12.82 -3.94
N HIS A 78 -3.69 -12.79 -2.64
CA HIS A 78 -3.56 -14.00 -1.85
C HIS A 78 -4.89 -14.79 -1.78
N GLY A 79 -6.02 -14.09 -1.67
CA GLY A 79 -7.36 -14.70 -1.69
C GLY A 79 -7.75 -15.31 -3.04
N VAL A 80 -7.31 -14.72 -4.15
CA VAL A 80 -7.51 -15.26 -5.51
C VAL A 80 -6.71 -16.55 -5.73
N ASP A 81 -5.47 -16.62 -5.25
CA ASP A 81 -4.66 -17.86 -5.32
C ASP A 81 -5.29 -19.00 -4.49
N VAL A 82 -5.85 -18.70 -3.32
CA VAL A 82 -6.52 -19.71 -2.47
C VAL A 82 -7.84 -20.21 -3.09
N SER A 83 -8.64 -19.32 -3.70
CA SER A 83 -9.90 -19.72 -4.36
C SER A 83 -9.69 -20.55 -5.63
N LEU A 84 -8.58 -20.33 -6.34
CA LEU A 84 -8.23 -21.09 -7.54
C LEU A 84 -7.53 -22.43 -7.20
N GLY A 85 -6.88 -22.53 -6.04
CA GLY A 85 -6.29 -23.78 -5.53
C GLY A 85 -7.30 -24.79 -4.97
N SER A 86 -8.52 -24.37 -4.61
CA SER A 86 -9.56 -25.26 -4.08
C SER A 86 -10.46 -25.92 -5.14
N ARG A 87 -10.23 -25.70 -6.45
CA ARG A 87 -11.01 -26.31 -7.54
C ARG A 87 -10.30 -27.47 -8.25
N GLY A 88 -9.31 -28.08 -7.60
CA GLY A 88 -8.51 -29.13 -8.21
C GLY A 88 -7.99 -30.18 -7.23
N ASP A 89 -8.86 -30.83 -6.47
CA ASP A 89 -8.75 -32.30 -6.32
C ASP A 89 -10.06 -32.91 -5.81
N GLY A 90 -10.44 -34.07 -6.34
CA GLY A 90 -11.69 -34.75 -5.98
C GLY A 90 -12.56 -35.17 -7.16
N ARG A 91 -11.96 -35.50 -8.31
CA ARG A 91 -12.61 -36.36 -9.31
C ARG A 91 -11.66 -37.47 -9.76
N GLY A 92 -11.50 -38.44 -8.87
CA GLY A 92 -11.03 -39.79 -9.19
C GLY A 92 -12.04 -40.79 -8.65
N GLY A 93 -13.08 -41.09 -9.42
CA GLY A 93 -13.81 -42.36 -9.24
C GLY A 93 -12.90 -43.55 -9.61
N PRO A 94 -13.30 -44.80 -9.33
CA PRO A 94 -14.53 -45.31 -9.92
C PRO A 94 -15.45 -46.09 -8.98
N PHE A 95 -16.74 -46.04 -9.32
CA PHE A 95 -17.72 -47.08 -9.04
C PHE A 95 -17.27 -48.41 -9.66
N PHE A 96 -17.28 -49.52 -8.91
CA PHE A 96 -17.77 -50.83 -9.37
C PHE A 96 -18.04 -51.77 -8.16
N GLN A 97 -19.28 -52.27 -8.15
CA GLN A 97 -19.94 -53.40 -7.46
C GLN A 97 -19.96 -53.47 -5.92
#